data_AF-L8X000-F1
#
_entry.id   AF-L8X000-F1
#
_cell.length_a   1.000
_cell.length_b   1.000
_cell.length_c   1.000
_cell.angle_alpha   90.00
_cell.angle_beta   90.00
_cell.angle_gamma   90.00
#
_symmetry.space_group_name_H-M   'P 1'
#
loop_
_entity.id
_entity.type
_entity.pdbx_description
1 polymer ?
#
loop_
_entity_poly.entity_id
_entity_poly.type
_entity_poly.pdbx_seq_one_letter_code
_entity_poly.pdbx_strand_id
1 'polypeptide(L)'
;MTTPIPQPPAVPFLGNVRDIDAELPAKSLTLLAKQYGEIFALNLMGRSVVAVSSVKLAQEVLDEKRFHKALNGPLVEVRNLVSDGLFTAYHGEANWGIAHRILMPAFGPLSIKGMFNDMFDVISQLVLKWERFGPEHEIDPTDDFTRLAFETIALCTFNYRLNTFYTEGEPPFVKAMGDFLKECFLRSRRPTLVQALSYGANAKYAADMEIMNQLANKIVKDRKDHPSDKKDLLNAMLLGKDPQTGQGLSEENIKAQMLTFLIAGHETTSGMLSFVMAHVMKNPDVYAKIRNEVDSVLGGEPIRFEHLSNKQLVVAVLRESLRVTPSIGQLNVTPHKDEVVGDGKYLIKKGTTVIVLAADIGRDPTAETFKPDRMLDGKFEASPVGFIAHVRGPLHPNVIKTQPKSWLPFGNGARACIGRPFAWQEALIAIATIFQKFDFRPSDESYTLQLKQTLTLKPKDFTFHAIPRKGAPSFSVAAASTQASSESTPEKKAIDGDSSGIPLYVLYGSNTGSCEGFAQSIASDAAGKGELRAPSFLSPPSFLNNPQY
;
A
#
# COMPACT_ATOMS: atom_id res chain seq x y z
N MET A 1 35.83 -8.59 -17.03
CA MET A 1 35.44 -9.77 -16.24
C MET A 1 34.60 -9.29 -15.08
N THR A 2 33.49 -9.95 -14.77
CA THR A 2 32.66 -9.61 -13.61
C THR A 2 33.31 -10.10 -12.33
N THR A 3 33.12 -9.37 -11.23
CA THR A 3 33.61 -9.74 -9.90
C THR A 3 32.56 -10.59 -9.18
N PRO A 4 32.94 -11.62 -8.40
CA PRO A 4 32.01 -12.33 -7.54
C PRO A 4 31.30 -11.37 -6.58
N ILE A 5 29.99 -11.57 -6.40
CA ILE A 5 29.23 -10.82 -5.39
C ILE A 5 29.70 -11.28 -4.00
N PRO A 6 29.96 -10.37 -3.03
CA PRO A 6 30.30 -10.74 -1.66
C PRO A 6 29.27 -11.69 -1.05
N GLN A 7 29.71 -12.73 -0.35
CA GLN A 7 28.81 -13.71 0.25
C GLN A 7 29.30 -14.13 1.65
N PRO A 8 28.43 -14.21 2.66
CA PRO A 8 28.80 -14.76 3.96
C PRO A 8 29.19 -16.24 3.87
N PRO A 9 30.10 -16.73 4.72
CA PRO A 9 30.48 -18.15 4.73
C PRO A 9 29.26 -19.07 4.78
N ALA A 10 29.10 -19.92 3.76
CA ALA A 10 27.96 -20.80 3.63
C ALA A 10 28.20 -22.14 4.34
N VAL A 11 27.21 -22.62 5.08
CA VAL A 11 27.21 -23.97 5.66
C VAL A 11 26.91 -24.99 4.56
N PRO A 12 27.61 -26.15 4.49
CA PRO A 12 27.31 -27.19 3.50
C PRO A 12 25.82 -27.57 3.48
N PHE A 13 25.24 -27.67 2.27
CA PHE A 13 23.82 -27.98 1.97
C PHE A 13 22.77 -26.97 2.46
N LEU A 14 22.97 -26.30 3.60
CA LEU A 14 22.05 -25.30 4.15
C LEU A 14 22.30 -23.90 3.57
N GLY A 15 23.52 -23.60 3.16
CA GLY A 15 23.93 -22.26 2.75
C GLY A 15 23.94 -21.29 3.93
N ASN A 16 23.30 -20.13 3.76
CA ASN A 16 23.21 -19.01 4.68
C ASN A 16 21.89 -18.98 5.49
N VAL A 17 21.17 -20.11 5.57
CA VAL A 17 19.90 -20.18 6.32
C VAL A 17 20.07 -19.79 7.80
N ARG A 18 21.21 -20.15 8.41
CA ARG A 18 21.52 -19.82 9.81
C ARG A 18 21.89 -18.35 10.04
N ASP A 19 22.22 -17.63 8.97
CA ASP A 19 22.51 -16.20 9.02
C ASP A 19 21.22 -15.35 9.05
N ILE A 20 20.05 -15.99 8.88
CA ILE A 20 18.74 -15.33 8.83
C ILE A 20 17.86 -15.75 10.00
N ASP A 21 17.56 -14.79 10.88
CA ASP A 21 16.71 -14.97 12.04
C ASP A 21 15.32 -15.54 11.69
N ALA A 22 14.80 -16.45 12.51
CA ALA A 22 13.54 -17.15 12.29
C ALA A 22 12.30 -16.26 12.43
N GLU A 23 12.37 -15.22 13.26
CA GLU A 23 11.25 -14.34 13.60
C GLU A 23 11.36 -12.97 12.95
N LEU A 24 12.58 -12.46 12.73
CA LEU A 24 12.84 -11.14 12.17
C LEU A 24 13.94 -11.15 11.06
N PRO A 25 13.69 -11.82 9.91
CA PRO A 25 14.62 -11.85 8.76
C PRO A 25 15.09 -10.47 8.29
N ALA A 26 14.20 -9.46 8.31
CA ALA A 26 14.54 -8.13 7.82
C ALA A 26 15.73 -7.53 8.57
N LYS A 27 15.80 -7.74 9.91
CA LYS A 27 16.94 -7.29 10.72
C LYS A 27 18.24 -7.99 10.32
N SER A 28 18.17 -9.29 10.01
CA SER A 28 19.34 -10.05 9.57
C SER A 28 19.88 -9.52 8.24
N LEU A 29 18.99 -9.24 7.28
CA LEU A 29 19.37 -8.65 5.99
C LEU A 29 20.01 -7.25 6.14
N THR A 30 19.49 -6.40 7.03
CA THR A 30 20.10 -5.11 7.35
C THR A 30 21.49 -5.25 7.97
N LEU A 31 21.68 -6.19 8.91
CA LEU A 31 23.00 -6.43 9.52
C LEU A 31 24.01 -6.96 8.50
N LEU A 32 23.58 -7.86 7.61
CA LEU A 32 24.41 -8.36 6.52
C LEU A 32 24.76 -7.26 5.53
N ALA A 33 23.84 -6.35 5.21
CA ALA A 33 24.13 -5.17 4.39
C ALA A 33 25.20 -4.26 5.03
N LYS A 34 25.14 -4.05 6.36
CA LYS A 34 26.16 -3.29 7.09
C LYS A 34 27.54 -3.98 7.04
N GLN A 35 27.59 -5.31 7.02
CA GLN A 35 28.83 -6.08 7.04
C GLN A 35 29.45 -6.30 5.63
N TYR A 36 28.63 -6.62 4.63
CA TYR A 36 29.08 -7.02 3.28
C TYR A 36 28.94 -5.90 2.24
N GLY A 37 28.31 -4.78 2.61
CA GLY A 37 28.18 -3.59 1.77
C GLY A 37 26.87 -3.53 0.98
N GLU A 38 26.88 -2.73 -0.09
CA GLU A 38 25.67 -2.38 -0.86
C GLU A 38 25.04 -3.55 -1.65
N ILE A 39 25.78 -4.64 -1.83
CA ILE A 39 25.36 -5.86 -2.52
C ILE A 39 25.99 -7.09 -1.89
N PHE A 40 25.17 -8.11 -1.63
CA PHE A 40 25.67 -9.41 -1.15
C PHE A 40 24.78 -10.55 -1.62
N ALA A 41 25.36 -11.73 -1.75
CA ALA A 41 24.67 -12.96 -2.13
C ALA A 41 24.41 -13.83 -0.90
N LEU A 42 23.35 -14.62 -0.98
CA LEU A 42 22.98 -15.65 -0.02
C LEU A 42 22.58 -16.91 -0.78
N ASN A 43 22.97 -18.06 -0.23
CA ASN A 43 22.45 -19.35 -0.65
C ASN A 43 21.42 -19.81 0.39
N LEU A 44 20.14 -19.86 0.04
CA LEU A 44 19.09 -20.34 0.94
C LEU A 44 18.61 -21.71 0.46
N MET A 45 19.18 -22.78 1.02
CA MET A 45 18.86 -24.17 0.65
C MET A 45 18.97 -24.45 -0.86
N GLY A 46 20.06 -24.03 -1.49
CA GLY A 46 20.32 -24.20 -2.91
C GLY A 46 19.74 -23.10 -3.81
N ARG A 47 18.98 -22.15 -3.24
CA ARG A 47 18.44 -20.99 -3.99
C ARG A 47 19.40 -19.81 -3.87
N SER A 48 19.84 -19.29 -5.01
CA SER A 48 20.65 -18.07 -5.07
C SER A 48 19.75 -16.84 -4.89
N VAL A 49 20.10 -16.01 -3.90
CA VAL A 49 19.45 -14.75 -3.60
C VAL A 49 20.52 -13.66 -3.54
N VAL A 50 20.24 -12.50 -4.11
CA VAL A 50 21.10 -11.31 -4.02
C VAL A 50 20.31 -10.24 -3.28
N ALA A 51 20.92 -9.55 -2.33
CA ALA A 51 20.34 -8.38 -1.68
C ALA A 51 21.07 -7.12 -2.13
N VAL A 52 20.33 -6.02 -2.32
CA VAL A 52 20.88 -4.70 -2.63
C VAL A 52 20.34 -3.64 -1.66
N SER A 53 21.19 -2.73 -1.21
CA SER A 53 20.85 -1.72 -0.20
C SER A 53 21.28 -0.30 -0.55
N SER A 54 21.85 -0.06 -1.74
CA SER A 54 22.15 1.29 -2.23
C SER A 54 21.12 1.79 -3.23
N VAL A 55 20.93 3.11 -3.25
CA VAL A 55 20.04 3.81 -4.20
C VAL A 55 20.47 3.55 -5.64
N LYS A 56 21.77 3.52 -5.90
CA LYS A 56 22.32 3.30 -7.24
C LYS A 56 21.94 1.92 -7.78
N LEU A 57 22.20 0.87 -7.00
CA LEU A 57 21.87 -0.50 -7.40
C LEU A 57 20.35 -0.70 -7.47
N ALA A 58 19.59 -0.13 -6.53
CA ALA A 58 18.14 -0.16 -6.57
C ALA A 58 17.59 0.44 -7.87
N GLN A 59 18.10 1.58 -8.33
CA GLN A 59 17.68 2.18 -9.60
C GLN A 59 17.94 1.27 -10.80
N GLU A 60 19.05 0.51 -10.80
CA GLU A 60 19.33 -0.45 -11.87
C GLU A 60 18.39 -1.66 -11.83
N VAL A 61 18.20 -2.26 -10.65
CA VAL A 61 17.41 -3.50 -10.52
C VAL A 61 15.91 -3.26 -10.52
N LEU A 62 15.47 -2.01 -10.35
CA LEU A 62 14.07 -1.60 -10.47
C LEU A 62 13.71 -1.08 -11.88
N ASP A 63 14.63 -1.11 -12.84
CA ASP A 63 14.33 -0.86 -14.25
C ASP A 63 13.51 -2.03 -14.82
N GLU A 64 12.22 -1.78 -15.11
CA GLU A 64 11.27 -2.77 -15.59
C GLU A 64 11.63 -3.38 -16.96
N LYS A 65 12.52 -2.73 -17.72
CA LYS A 65 13.05 -3.28 -18.99
C LYS A 65 14.05 -4.41 -18.75
N ARG A 66 14.73 -4.40 -17.60
CA ARG A 66 15.80 -5.34 -17.24
C ARG A 66 15.32 -6.38 -16.24
N PHE A 67 14.44 -5.96 -15.32
CA PHE A 67 13.92 -6.78 -14.23
C PHE A 67 12.40 -6.76 -14.18
N HIS A 68 11.81 -7.75 -13.53
CA HIS A 68 10.39 -7.77 -13.21
C HIS A 68 10.17 -8.25 -11.77
N LYS A 69 8.97 -8.00 -11.23
CA LYS A 69 8.57 -8.50 -9.91
C LYS A 69 8.81 -10.01 -9.82
N ALA A 70 9.49 -10.44 -8.76
CA ALA A 70 9.66 -11.85 -8.42
C ALA A 70 8.62 -12.28 -7.40
N LEU A 71 7.87 -13.35 -7.71
CA LEU A 71 7.00 -14.02 -6.75
C LEU A 71 7.77 -15.16 -6.09
N ASN A 72 8.09 -15.01 -4.82
CA ASN A 72 8.86 -15.98 -4.04
C ASN A 72 8.47 -15.92 -2.56
N GLY A 73 9.00 -16.86 -1.78
CA GLY A 73 8.83 -16.88 -0.33
C GLY A 73 7.34 -16.92 0.07
N PRO A 74 6.92 -16.10 1.06
CA PRO A 74 5.55 -16.10 1.56
C PRO A 74 4.50 -15.81 0.48
N LEU A 75 4.82 -15.03 -0.57
CA LEU A 75 3.85 -14.68 -1.60
C LEU A 75 3.45 -15.86 -2.50
N VAL A 76 4.31 -16.86 -2.63
CA VAL A 76 3.95 -18.12 -3.33
C VAL A 76 2.91 -18.90 -2.52
N GLU A 77 2.98 -18.83 -1.19
CA GLU A 77 1.97 -19.46 -0.32
C GLU A 77 0.67 -18.64 -0.32
N VAL A 78 0.74 -17.30 -0.22
CA VAL A 78 -0.44 -16.42 -0.31
C VAL A 78 -1.22 -16.66 -1.61
N ARG A 79 -0.50 -16.95 -2.71
CA ARG A 79 -1.09 -17.29 -4.00
C ARG A 79 -2.05 -18.50 -3.93
N ASN A 80 -1.87 -19.44 -3.02
CA ASN A 80 -2.78 -20.58 -2.88
C ASN A 80 -4.23 -20.14 -2.55
N LEU A 81 -4.41 -18.97 -1.95
CA LEU A 81 -5.72 -18.39 -1.67
C LEU A 81 -6.19 -17.44 -2.77
N VAL A 82 -5.31 -16.58 -3.26
CA VAL A 82 -5.70 -15.45 -4.13
C VAL A 82 -5.22 -15.58 -5.58
N SER A 83 -4.74 -16.76 -5.97
CA SER A 83 -4.39 -17.14 -7.34
C SER A 83 -3.60 -16.04 -8.09
N ASP A 84 -4.00 -15.71 -9.31
CA ASP A 84 -3.45 -14.63 -10.13
C ASP A 84 -4.10 -13.24 -9.87
N GLY A 85 -4.50 -13.01 -8.62
CA GLY A 85 -4.81 -11.67 -8.11
C GLY A 85 -3.65 -10.69 -8.30
N LEU A 86 -3.93 -9.38 -8.33
CA LEU A 86 -2.93 -8.35 -8.67
C LEU A 86 -1.62 -8.45 -7.87
N PHE A 87 -1.74 -8.86 -6.60
CA PHE A 87 -0.62 -8.99 -5.67
C PHE A 87 0.25 -10.22 -5.93
N THR A 88 -0.32 -11.35 -6.34
CA THR A 88 0.38 -12.64 -6.46
C THR A 88 0.49 -13.15 -7.90
N ALA A 89 -0.02 -12.42 -8.89
CA ALA A 89 0.15 -12.76 -10.29
C ALA A 89 1.64 -12.79 -10.69
N TYR A 90 2.06 -13.88 -11.33
CA TYR A 90 3.36 -14.01 -11.97
C TYR A 90 3.50 -13.01 -13.12
N HIS A 91 4.75 -12.74 -13.50
CA HIS A 91 5.01 -11.95 -14.70
C HIS A 91 4.52 -12.72 -15.94
N GLY A 92 3.80 -12.04 -16.83
CA GLY A 92 3.25 -12.62 -18.05
C GLY A 92 1.82 -13.20 -17.92
N GLU A 93 1.26 -13.30 -16.72
CA GLU A 93 -0.14 -13.73 -16.57
C GLU A 93 -1.12 -12.66 -17.09
N ALA A 94 -1.97 -13.05 -18.03
CA ALA A 94 -2.89 -12.13 -18.70
C ALA A 94 -3.86 -11.43 -17.73
N ASN A 95 -4.35 -12.17 -16.73
CA ASN A 95 -5.28 -11.66 -15.72
C ASN A 95 -4.72 -10.48 -14.94
N TRP A 96 -3.39 -10.40 -14.75
CA TRP A 96 -2.79 -9.23 -14.12
C TRP A 96 -3.05 -7.95 -14.93
N GLY A 97 -2.83 -8.01 -16.26
CA GLY A 97 -3.01 -6.85 -17.14
C GLY A 97 -4.48 -6.44 -17.27
N ILE A 98 -5.38 -7.43 -17.40
CA ILE A 98 -6.83 -7.22 -17.48
C ILE A 98 -7.33 -6.57 -16.18
N ALA A 99 -7.06 -7.19 -15.03
CA ALA A 99 -7.49 -6.66 -13.74
C ALA A 99 -6.87 -5.29 -13.44
N HIS A 100 -5.59 -5.08 -13.76
CA HIS A 100 -4.94 -3.79 -13.55
C HIS A 100 -5.67 -2.69 -14.33
N ARG A 101 -5.92 -2.86 -15.62
CA ARG A 101 -6.59 -1.83 -16.43
C ARG A 101 -8.05 -1.60 -16.02
N ILE A 102 -8.76 -2.65 -15.60
CA ILE A 102 -10.14 -2.52 -15.09
C ILE A 102 -10.18 -1.77 -13.75
N LEU A 103 -9.23 -2.04 -12.86
CA LEU A 103 -9.33 -1.59 -11.45
C LEU A 103 -8.58 -0.29 -11.15
N MET A 104 -7.58 0.09 -11.96
CA MET A 104 -6.84 1.34 -11.78
C MET A 104 -7.75 2.59 -11.66
N PRO A 105 -8.80 2.77 -12.48
CA PRO A 105 -9.70 3.92 -12.36
C PRO A 105 -10.45 4.00 -11.00
N ALA A 106 -10.73 2.85 -10.37
CA ALA A 106 -11.37 2.81 -9.05
C ALA A 106 -10.47 3.35 -7.93
N PHE A 107 -9.16 3.42 -8.16
CA PHE A 107 -8.18 4.05 -7.27
C PHE A 107 -7.72 5.43 -7.76
N GLY A 108 -8.40 5.99 -8.77
CA GLY A 108 -8.16 7.34 -9.26
C GLY A 108 -8.61 8.43 -8.27
N PRO A 109 -8.13 9.68 -8.41
CA PRO A 109 -8.37 10.76 -7.43
C PRO A 109 -9.85 11.02 -7.10
N LEU A 110 -10.74 10.98 -8.10
CA LEU A 110 -12.18 11.22 -7.90
C LEU A 110 -12.84 10.08 -7.10
N SER A 111 -12.53 8.83 -7.44
CA SER A 111 -13.03 7.65 -6.74
C SER A 111 -12.60 7.66 -5.28
N ILE A 112 -11.32 7.95 -5.04
CA ILE A 112 -10.76 8.04 -3.68
C ILE A 112 -11.38 9.18 -2.89
N LYS A 113 -11.54 10.37 -3.48
CA LYS A 113 -12.28 11.48 -2.85
C LYS A 113 -13.69 11.05 -2.45
N GLY A 114 -14.39 10.34 -3.32
CA GLY A 114 -15.75 9.83 -3.06
C GLY A 114 -15.84 8.86 -1.88
N MET A 115 -14.74 8.19 -1.52
CA MET A 115 -14.68 7.27 -0.37
C MET A 115 -14.49 7.98 0.98
N PHE A 116 -14.31 9.31 1.00
CA PHE A 116 -14.01 10.04 2.24
C PHE A 116 -15.04 9.80 3.35
N ASN A 117 -16.35 9.89 3.03
CA ASN A 117 -17.40 9.74 4.03
C ASN A 117 -17.47 8.32 4.57
N ASP A 118 -17.30 7.30 3.70
CA ASP A 118 -17.26 5.89 4.11
C ASP A 118 -16.05 5.62 5.03
N MET A 119 -14.88 6.17 4.70
CA MET A 119 -13.69 6.07 5.56
C MET A 119 -13.93 6.76 6.91
N PHE A 120 -14.48 7.98 6.90
CA PHE A 120 -14.75 8.74 8.11
C PHE A 120 -15.80 8.07 9.02
N ASP A 121 -16.82 7.43 8.44
CA ASP A 121 -17.80 6.63 9.18
C ASP A 121 -17.10 5.53 10.00
N VAL A 122 -16.29 4.70 9.36
CA VAL A 122 -15.59 3.60 10.04
C VAL A 122 -14.62 4.11 11.10
N ILE A 123 -13.87 5.18 10.79
CA ILE A 123 -12.95 5.81 11.74
C ILE A 123 -13.70 6.38 12.95
N SER A 124 -14.89 6.95 12.75
CA SER A 124 -15.74 7.45 13.83
C SER A 124 -16.20 6.32 14.76
N GLN A 125 -16.40 5.10 14.23
CA GLN A 125 -16.72 3.94 15.06
C GLN A 125 -15.54 3.49 15.94
N LEU A 126 -14.31 3.52 15.41
CA LEU A 126 -13.11 3.28 16.21
C LEU A 126 -12.98 4.31 17.34
N VAL A 127 -13.16 5.59 17.00
CA VAL A 127 -13.11 6.68 17.98
C VAL A 127 -14.18 6.51 19.07
N LEU A 128 -15.41 6.16 18.68
CA LEU A 128 -16.50 5.89 19.61
C LEU A 128 -16.23 4.66 20.49
N LYS A 129 -15.59 3.62 19.95
CA LYS A 129 -15.14 2.46 20.73
C LYS A 129 -14.21 2.92 21.85
N TRP A 130 -13.15 3.65 21.52
CA TRP A 130 -12.17 4.13 22.51
C TRP A 130 -12.80 5.07 23.54
N GLU A 131 -13.68 5.98 23.12
CA GLU A 131 -14.38 6.89 24.02
C GLU A 131 -15.26 6.14 25.04
N ARG A 132 -15.95 5.08 24.61
CA ARG A 132 -16.86 4.30 25.47
C ARG A 132 -16.11 3.43 26.48
N PHE A 133 -14.96 2.86 26.10
CA PHE A 133 -14.13 2.10 27.03
C PHE A 133 -13.45 2.99 28.07
N GLY A 134 -13.18 4.25 27.71
CA GLY A 134 -12.66 5.26 28.62
C GLY A 134 -11.14 5.22 28.80
N PRO A 135 -10.59 6.18 29.57
CA PRO A 135 -9.16 6.47 29.60
C PRO A 135 -8.28 5.37 30.23
N GLU A 136 -8.86 4.48 31.03
CA GLU A 136 -8.10 3.40 31.70
C GLU A 136 -8.05 2.11 30.88
N HIS A 137 -8.77 2.03 29.77
CA HIS A 137 -8.72 0.87 28.90
C HIS A 137 -7.41 0.83 28.13
N GLU A 138 -6.69 -0.28 28.21
CA GLU A 138 -5.50 -0.53 27.41
C GLU A 138 -5.90 -0.90 25.98
N ILE A 139 -5.33 -0.20 25.01
CA ILE A 139 -5.56 -0.40 23.58
C ILE A 139 -4.35 -1.10 22.98
N ASP A 140 -4.61 -2.22 22.29
CA ASP A 140 -3.69 -2.77 21.29
C ASP A 140 -3.98 -2.11 19.93
N PRO A 141 -3.16 -1.13 19.49
CA PRO A 141 -3.37 -0.46 18.21
C PRO A 141 -3.27 -1.40 17.02
N THR A 142 -2.51 -2.51 17.13
CA THR A 142 -2.36 -3.44 16.02
C THR A 142 -3.67 -4.19 15.75
N ASP A 143 -4.40 -4.59 16.79
CA ASP A 143 -5.73 -5.20 16.65
C ASP A 143 -6.74 -4.17 16.13
N ASP A 144 -6.82 -3.01 16.78
CA ASP A 144 -7.83 -2.01 16.47
C ASP A 144 -7.67 -1.37 15.09
N PHE A 145 -6.44 -1.07 14.67
CA PHE A 145 -6.20 -0.61 13.30
C PHE A 145 -6.36 -1.72 12.26
N THR A 146 -6.22 -2.99 12.64
CA THR A 146 -6.52 -4.11 11.74
C THR A 146 -8.03 -4.21 11.50
N ARG A 147 -8.84 -4.09 12.56
CA ARG A 147 -10.31 -4.02 12.44
C ARG A 147 -10.75 -2.84 11.57
N LEU A 148 -10.18 -1.66 11.84
CA LEU A 148 -10.40 -0.45 11.05
C LEU A 148 -10.13 -0.73 9.56
N ALA A 149 -8.93 -1.17 9.21
CA ALA A 149 -8.55 -1.31 7.82
C ALA A 149 -9.40 -2.36 7.07
N PHE A 150 -9.79 -3.45 7.73
CA PHE A 150 -10.73 -4.41 7.14
C PHE A 150 -12.09 -3.81 6.87
N GLU A 151 -12.67 -3.13 7.87
CA GLU A 151 -13.99 -2.52 7.75
C GLU A 151 -14.01 -1.42 6.69
N THR A 152 -12.96 -0.57 6.65
CA THR A 152 -12.83 0.49 5.65
C THR A 152 -12.74 -0.07 4.24
N ILE A 153 -11.90 -1.09 4.01
CA ILE A 153 -11.79 -1.73 2.69
C ILE A 153 -13.13 -2.33 2.30
N ALA A 154 -13.73 -3.16 3.15
CA ALA A 154 -14.99 -3.83 2.82
C ALA A 154 -16.11 -2.84 2.49
N LEU A 155 -16.23 -1.74 3.24
CA LEU A 155 -17.24 -0.73 3.01
C LEU A 155 -16.96 0.08 1.74
N CYS A 156 -15.75 0.61 1.58
CA CYS A 156 -15.42 1.51 0.49
C CYS A 156 -15.34 0.79 -0.86
N THR A 157 -14.84 -0.46 -0.88
CA THR A 157 -14.57 -1.18 -2.13
C THR A 157 -15.68 -2.15 -2.51
N PHE A 158 -16.40 -2.71 -1.52
CA PHE A 158 -17.43 -3.73 -1.77
C PHE A 158 -18.81 -3.36 -1.22
N ASN A 159 -18.98 -2.16 -0.65
CA ASN A 159 -20.20 -1.72 0.02
C ASN A 159 -20.72 -2.72 1.06
N TYR A 160 -19.81 -3.34 1.80
CA TYR A 160 -20.13 -4.41 2.74
C TYR A 160 -19.64 -4.07 4.15
N ARG A 161 -20.49 -4.26 5.16
CA ARG A 161 -20.13 -4.09 6.57
C ARG A 161 -19.71 -5.43 7.16
N LEU A 162 -18.46 -5.51 7.62
CA LEU A 162 -17.96 -6.68 8.34
C LEU A 162 -18.33 -6.60 9.83
N ASN A 163 -18.65 -5.41 10.34
CA ASN A 163 -18.97 -5.12 11.74
C ASN A 163 -17.89 -5.62 12.72
N THR A 164 -16.63 -5.44 12.34
CA THR A 164 -15.44 -5.89 13.09
C THR A 164 -15.34 -5.31 14.50
N PHE A 165 -15.93 -4.13 14.75
CA PHE A 165 -15.97 -3.50 16.08
C PHE A 165 -17.07 -4.02 17.00
N TYR A 166 -18.05 -4.76 16.48
CA TYR A 166 -19.22 -5.24 17.23
C TYR A 166 -19.18 -6.74 17.54
N THR A 167 -18.04 -7.38 17.28
CA THR A 167 -17.84 -8.80 17.60
C THR A 167 -17.06 -8.90 18.91
N GLU A 168 -17.54 -9.72 19.85
CA GLU A 168 -16.77 -10.07 21.04
C GLU A 168 -15.52 -10.86 20.63
N GLY A 169 -14.35 -10.41 21.09
CA GLY A 169 -13.07 -11.00 20.70
C GLY A 169 -12.67 -10.71 19.25
N GLU A 170 -11.74 -11.50 18.72
CA GLU A 170 -11.27 -11.38 17.33
C GLU A 170 -12.27 -12.03 16.36
N PRO A 171 -12.78 -11.31 15.33
CA PRO A 171 -13.74 -11.87 14.40
C PRO A 171 -13.15 -13.09 13.68
N PRO A 172 -13.93 -14.17 13.43
CA PRO A 172 -13.39 -15.41 12.87
C PRO A 172 -12.58 -15.23 11.58
N PHE A 173 -13.02 -14.33 10.69
CA PHE A 173 -12.31 -14.07 9.44
C PHE A 173 -10.99 -13.30 9.66
N VAL A 174 -10.94 -12.36 10.62
CA VAL A 174 -9.72 -11.60 10.97
C VAL A 174 -8.68 -12.58 11.51
N LYS A 175 -9.11 -13.44 12.43
CA LYS A 175 -8.28 -14.51 12.99
C LYS A 175 -7.77 -15.48 11.91
N ALA A 176 -8.67 -15.95 11.04
CA ALA A 176 -8.32 -16.85 9.95
C ALA A 176 -7.29 -16.22 8.99
N MET A 177 -7.46 -14.94 8.65
CA MET A 177 -6.51 -14.20 7.83
C MET A 177 -5.13 -14.09 8.51
N GLY A 178 -5.09 -13.70 9.78
CA GLY A 178 -3.85 -13.58 10.55
C GLY A 178 -3.12 -14.92 10.68
N ASP A 179 -3.83 -16.00 11.01
CA ASP A 179 -3.30 -17.36 11.09
C ASP A 179 -2.77 -17.84 9.73
N PHE A 180 -3.52 -17.61 8.65
CA PHE A 180 -3.13 -17.94 7.28
C PHE A 180 -1.83 -17.22 6.88
N LEU A 181 -1.74 -15.90 7.06
CA LEU A 181 -0.55 -15.13 6.69
C LEU A 181 0.68 -15.52 7.52
N LYS A 182 0.48 -15.81 8.81
CA LYS A 182 1.54 -16.36 9.67
C LYS A 182 2.02 -17.70 9.15
N GLU A 183 1.12 -18.60 8.78
CA GLU A 183 1.50 -19.90 8.24
C GLU A 183 2.12 -19.76 6.83
N CYS A 184 1.68 -18.87 5.95
CA CYS A 184 2.38 -18.56 4.69
C CYS A 184 3.85 -18.18 4.93
N PHE A 185 4.12 -17.36 5.94
CA PHE A 185 5.47 -16.99 6.33
C PHE A 185 6.27 -18.21 6.80
N LEU A 186 5.71 -19.02 7.71
CA LEU A 186 6.37 -20.22 8.24
C LEU A 186 6.62 -21.29 7.17
N ARG A 187 5.62 -21.59 6.32
CA ARG A 187 5.69 -22.55 5.20
C ARG A 187 6.82 -22.21 4.24
N SER A 188 6.97 -20.93 3.90
CA SER A 188 8.00 -20.47 2.95
C SER A 188 9.45 -20.75 3.39
N ARG A 189 9.64 -21.05 4.68
CA ARG A 189 10.94 -21.35 5.30
C ARG A 189 11.07 -22.79 5.77
N ARG A 190 10.00 -23.57 5.69
CA ARG A 190 9.96 -24.96 6.13
C ARG A 190 10.41 -25.86 4.97
N PRO A 191 11.32 -26.82 5.20
CA PRO A 191 11.66 -27.81 4.17
C PRO A 191 10.41 -28.61 3.74
N THR A 192 10.33 -28.97 2.45
CA THR A 192 9.16 -29.64 1.86
C THR A 192 8.73 -30.92 2.61
N LEU A 193 9.69 -31.73 3.07
CA LEU A 193 9.40 -32.95 3.83
C LEU A 193 8.74 -32.63 5.18
N VAL A 194 9.24 -31.62 5.89
CA VAL A 194 8.66 -31.19 7.18
C VAL A 194 7.27 -30.60 6.96
N GLN A 195 7.08 -29.86 5.86
CA GLN A 195 5.76 -29.35 5.48
C GLN A 195 4.76 -30.48 5.23
N ALA A 196 5.16 -31.54 4.53
CA ALA A 196 4.29 -32.69 4.26
C ALA A 196 3.84 -33.40 5.55
N LEU A 197 4.71 -33.49 6.56
CA LEU A 197 4.40 -34.12 7.85
C LEU A 197 3.62 -33.21 8.82
N SER A 198 3.47 -31.92 8.52
CA SER A 198 2.80 -30.94 9.39
C SER A 198 1.26 -30.99 9.23
N TYR A 199 0.64 -32.16 9.41
CA TYR A 199 -0.78 -32.40 9.12
C TYR A 199 -1.73 -31.40 9.79
N GLY A 200 -1.53 -31.09 11.08
CA GLY A 200 -2.36 -30.13 11.80
C GLY A 200 -2.27 -28.70 11.26
N ALA A 201 -1.05 -28.25 10.95
CA ALA A 201 -0.83 -26.92 10.36
C ALA A 201 -1.39 -26.85 8.93
N ASN A 202 -1.25 -27.91 8.13
CA ASN A 202 -1.84 -28.01 6.80
C ASN A 202 -3.38 -27.98 6.84
N ALA A 203 -3.99 -28.70 7.77
CA ALA A 203 -5.44 -28.71 7.95
C ALA A 203 -5.97 -27.34 8.38
N LYS A 204 -5.30 -26.67 9.33
CA LYS A 204 -5.66 -25.32 9.76
C LYS A 204 -5.50 -24.30 8.62
N TYR A 205 -4.40 -24.37 7.87
CA TYR A 205 -4.16 -23.54 6.69
C TYR A 205 -5.27 -23.68 5.63
N ALA A 206 -5.72 -24.91 5.35
CA ALA A 206 -6.82 -25.16 4.44
C ALA A 206 -8.17 -24.64 4.98
N ALA A 207 -8.43 -24.82 6.29
CA ALA A 207 -9.63 -24.31 6.94
C ALA A 207 -9.69 -22.77 6.90
N ASP A 208 -8.57 -22.08 7.11
CA ASP A 208 -8.49 -20.62 7.03
C ASP A 208 -8.77 -20.13 5.61
N MET A 209 -8.21 -20.80 4.59
CA MET A 209 -8.53 -20.52 3.18
C MET A 209 -10.01 -20.67 2.87
N GLU A 210 -10.66 -21.69 3.42
CA GLU A 210 -12.09 -21.92 3.23
C GLU A 210 -12.93 -20.81 3.86
N ILE A 211 -12.62 -20.38 5.09
CA ILE A 211 -13.30 -19.24 5.75
C ILE A 211 -13.23 -17.98 4.89
N MET A 212 -12.05 -17.68 4.33
CA MET A 212 -11.85 -16.51 3.48
C MET A 212 -12.61 -16.62 2.15
N ASN A 213 -12.58 -17.79 1.51
CA ASN A 213 -13.36 -18.04 0.30
C ASN A 213 -14.87 -17.92 0.54
N GLN A 214 -15.36 -18.41 1.67
CA GLN A 214 -16.78 -18.29 2.05
C GLN A 214 -17.21 -16.83 2.21
N LEU A 215 -16.38 -16.00 2.84
CA LEU A 215 -16.65 -14.57 2.95
C LEU A 215 -16.69 -13.89 1.57
N ALA A 216 -15.70 -14.16 0.70
CA ALA A 216 -15.67 -13.60 -0.65
C ALA A 216 -16.91 -14.03 -1.46
N ASN A 217 -17.26 -15.32 -1.43
CA ASN A 217 -18.47 -15.85 -2.08
C ASN A 217 -19.73 -15.15 -1.55
N LYS A 218 -19.84 -14.97 -0.23
CA LYS A 218 -20.99 -14.31 0.39
C LYS A 218 -21.16 -12.87 -0.12
N ILE A 219 -20.08 -12.09 -0.16
CA ILE A 219 -20.12 -10.69 -0.62
C ILE A 219 -20.46 -10.61 -2.12
N VAL A 220 -19.86 -11.46 -2.96
CA VAL A 220 -20.19 -11.50 -4.40
C VAL A 220 -21.64 -11.88 -4.62
N LYS A 221 -22.13 -12.90 -3.91
CA LYS A 221 -23.52 -13.34 -4.00
C LYS A 221 -24.48 -12.24 -3.56
N ASP A 222 -24.21 -11.60 -2.42
CA ASP A 222 -25.03 -10.50 -1.91
C ASP A 222 -25.13 -9.35 -2.93
N ARG A 223 -24.03 -8.97 -3.58
CA ARG A 223 -24.06 -7.95 -4.65
C ARG A 223 -24.87 -8.38 -5.88
N LYS A 224 -24.79 -9.66 -6.27
CA LYS A 224 -25.55 -10.19 -7.41
C LYS A 224 -27.05 -10.22 -7.11
N ASP A 225 -27.42 -10.58 -5.88
CA ASP A 225 -28.81 -10.64 -5.42
C ASP A 225 -29.39 -9.23 -5.15
N HIS A 226 -28.55 -8.30 -4.74
CA HIS A 226 -28.91 -6.90 -4.45
C HIS A 226 -28.03 -5.93 -5.26
N PRO A 227 -28.29 -5.78 -6.58
CA PRO A 227 -27.52 -4.87 -7.42
C PRO A 227 -27.54 -3.44 -6.89
N SER A 228 -26.39 -2.77 -6.98
CA SER A 228 -26.23 -1.36 -6.64
C SER A 228 -25.58 -0.63 -7.81
N ASP A 229 -25.91 0.65 -7.98
CA ASP A 229 -25.29 1.56 -8.95
C ASP A 229 -24.03 2.25 -8.40
N LYS A 230 -23.60 1.90 -7.16
CA LYS A 230 -22.39 2.45 -6.54
C LYS A 230 -21.18 2.23 -7.45
N LYS A 231 -20.39 3.26 -7.69
CA LYS A 231 -19.16 3.19 -8.49
C LYS A 231 -17.99 2.65 -7.65
N ASP A 232 -18.15 1.45 -7.13
CA ASP A 232 -17.15 0.79 -6.28
C ASP A 232 -16.34 -0.27 -7.03
N LEU A 233 -15.37 -0.85 -6.33
CA LEU A 233 -14.42 -1.81 -6.89
C LEU A 233 -15.12 -3.12 -7.26
N LEU A 234 -16.11 -3.55 -6.50
CA LEU A 234 -16.87 -4.77 -6.80
C LEU A 234 -17.67 -4.62 -8.10
N ASN A 235 -18.30 -3.47 -8.33
CA ASN A 235 -18.96 -3.19 -9.60
C ASN A 235 -17.96 -3.07 -10.75
N ALA A 236 -16.79 -2.45 -10.53
CA ALA A 236 -15.72 -2.43 -11.53
C ALA A 236 -15.28 -3.86 -11.90
N MET A 237 -15.18 -4.77 -10.92
CA MET A 237 -14.84 -6.18 -11.15
C MET A 237 -15.94 -6.98 -11.87
N LEU A 238 -17.21 -6.75 -11.52
CA LEU A 238 -18.36 -7.48 -12.08
C LEU A 238 -18.76 -7.00 -13.47
N LEU A 239 -18.68 -5.69 -13.73
CA LEU A 239 -19.24 -5.04 -14.92
C LEU A 239 -18.16 -4.49 -15.86
N GLY A 240 -16.95 -4.27 -15.35
CA GLY A 240 -15.86 -3.68 -16.10
C GLY A 240 -15.36 -4.61 -17.21
N LYS A 241 -14.95 -3.98 -18.31
CA LYS A 241 -14.24 -4.64 -19.41
C LYS A 241 -12.91 -3.97 -19.61
N ASP A 242 -11.88 -4.78 -19.84
CA ASP A 242 -10.56 -4.29 -20.17
C ASP A 242 -10.60 -3.56 -21.53
N PRO A 243 -10.21 -2.27 -21.59
CA PRO A 243 -10.23 -1.51 -22.84
C PRO A 243 -9.28 -2.06 -23.91
N GLN A 244 -8.27 -2.86 -23.57
CA GLN A 244 -7.35 -3.43 -24.55
C GLN A 244 -7.84 -4.74 -25.18
N THR A 245 -8.47 -5.60 -24.38
CA THR A 245 -8.87 -6.96 -24.82
C THR A 245 -10.38 -7.12 -24.99
N GLY A 246 -11.18 -6.20 -24.46
CA GLY A 246 -12.65 -6.31 -24.37
C GLY A 246 -13.14 -7.35 -23.36
N GLN A 247 -12.24 -8.02 -22.64
CA GLN A 247 -12.56 -9.09 -21.70
C GLN A 247 -12.96 -8.53 -20.33
N GLY A 248 -13.91 -9.19 -19.66
CA GLY A 248 -14.19 -8.98 -18.25
C GLY A 248 -13.38 -9.93 -17.36
N LEU A 249 -13.52 -9.80 -16.04
CA LEU A 249 -12.93 -10.73 -15.09
C LEU A 249 -13.81 -11.97 -14.92
N SER A 250 -13.20 -13.15 -14.78
CA SER A 250 -13.91 -14.37 -14.39
C SER A 250 -14.34 -14.28 -12.92
N GLU A 251 -15.37 -15.03 -12.54
CA GLU A 251 -15.81 -15.08 -11.13
C GLU A 251 -14.71 -15.56 -10.18
N GLU A 252 -13.84 -16.47 -10.64
CA GLU A 252 -12.66 -16.88 -9.88
C GLU A 252 -11.69 -15.71 -9.67
N ASN A 253 -11.38 -14.96 -10.74
CA ASN A 253 -10.46 -13.83 -10.61
C ASN A 253 -11.08 -12.70 -9.77
N ILE A 254 -12.39 -12.45 -9.87
CA ILE A 254 -13.09 -11.46 -9.02
C ILE A 254 -12.89 -11.79 -7.53
N LYS A 255 -13.09 -13.05 -7.13
CA LYS A 255 -12.84 -13.49 -5.74
C LYS A 255 -11.39 -13.35 -5.34
N ALA A 256 -10.47 -13.73 -6.22
CA ALA A 256 -9.03 -13.56 -6.02
C ALA A 256 -8.65 -12.08 -5.80
N GLN A 257 -9.21 -11.14 -6.57
CA GLN A 257 -8.98 -9.71 -6.39
C GLN A 257 -9.58 -9.21 -5.07
N MET A 258 -10.81 -9.61 -4.73
CA MET A 258 -11.43 -9.22 -3.46
C MET A 258 -10.58 -9.63 -2.26
N LEU A 259 -10.16 -10.89 -2.23
CA LEU A 259 -9.26 -11.40 -1.19
C LEU A 259 -7.88 -10.72 -1.23
N THR A 260 -7.38 -10.40 -2.42
CA THR A 260 -6.15 -9.62 -2.60
C THR A 260 -6.24 -8.26 -1.91
N PHE A 261 -7.34 -7.53 -2.08
CA PHE A 261 -7.51 -6.21 -1.45
C PHE A 261 -7.67 -6.31 0.05
N LEU A 262 -8.43 -7.31 0.54
CA LEU A 262 -8.52 -7.58 1.97
C LEU A 262 -7.14 -7.87 2.56
N ILE A 263 -6.34 -8.77 1.96
CA ILE A 263 -4.98 -9.10 2.42
C ILE A 263 -4.04 -7.90 2.37
N ALA A 264 -3.89 -7.30 1.19
CA ALA A 264 -2.85 -6.31 0.96
C ALA A 264 -3.12 -4.99 1.68
N GLY A 265 -4.38 -4.61 1.86
CA GLY A 265 -4.76 -3.33 2.43
C GLY A 265 -4.88 -3.31 3.95
N HIS A 266 -5.19 -4.44 4.61
CA HIS A 266 -5.40 -4.42 6.07
C HIS A 266 -4.09 -4.33 6.85
N GLU A 267 -3.17 -5.29 6.66
CA GLU A 267 -1.97 -5.44 7.50
C GLU A 267 -0.97 -4.29 7.28
N THR A 268 -0.92 -3.75 6.05
CA THR A 268 0.00 -2.66 5.69
C THR A 268 -0.43 -1.32 6.28
N THR A 269 -1.72 -0.98 6.17
CA THR A 269 -2.29 0.27 6.71
C THR A 269 -2.35 0.22 8.24
N SER A 270 -2.74 -0.92 8.82
CA SER A 270 -2.75 -1.08 10.28
C SER A 270 -1.34 -0.97 10.86
N GLY A 271 -0.35 -1.62 10.26
CA GLY A 271 1.06 -1.50 10.63
C GLY A 271 1.56 -0.04 10.53
N MET A 272 1.19 0.68 9.47
CA MET A 272 1.56 2.09 9.29
C MET A 272 0.99 2.97 10.41
N LEU A 273 -0.29 2.81 10.73
CA LEU A 273 -0.95 3.56 11.83
C LEU A 273 -0.34 3.22 13.19
N SER A 274 -0.10 1.94 13.47
CA SER A 274 0.57 1.50 14.70
C SER A 274 1.98 2.07 14.85
N PHE A 275 2.78 2.08 13.78
CA PHE A 275 4.12 2.70 13.80
C PHE A 275 4.04 4.21 14.00
N VAL A 276 3.09 4.90 13.38
CA VAL A 276 2.88 6.34 13.63
C VAL A 276 2.62 6.58 15.10
N MET A 277 1.70 5.85 15.73
CA MET A 277 1.42 6.01 17.16
C MET A 277 2.66 5.76 18.01
N ALA A 278 3.40 4.67 17.75
CA ALA A 278 4.61 4.34 18.48
C ALA A 278 5.70 5.42 18.37
N HIS A 279 5.92 5.97 17.17
CA HIS A 279 6.89 7.04 16.97
C HIS A 279 6.43 8.35 17.60
N VAL A 280 5.18 8.75 17.39
CA VAL A 280 4.67 10.03 17.90
C VAL A 280 4.68 10.05 19.42
N MET A 281 4.23 8.99 20.08
CA MET A 281 4.20 8.92 21.55
C MET A 281 5.60 8.90 22.18
N LYS A 282 6.62 8.42 21.45
CA LYS A 282 8.02 8.44 21.90
C LYS A 282 8.73 9.78 21.66
N ASN A 283 8.13 10.69 20.89
CA ASN A 283 8.72 11.99 20.54
C ASN A 283 7.78 13.15 20.96
N PRO A 284 7.88 13.65 22.21
CA PRO A 284 6.96 14.65 22.77
C PRO A 284 6.87 15.96 21.97
N ASP A 285 7.96 16.36 21.31
CA ASP A 285 8.00 17.52 20.43
C ASP A 285 7.15 17.31 19.19
N VAL A 286 7.24 16.14 18.55
CA VAL A 286 6.39 15.75 17.42
C VAL A 286 4.94 15.63 17.85
N TYR A 287 4.69 15.00 19.00
CA TYR A 287 3.36 14.87 19.58
C TYR A 287 2.67 16.24 19.73
N ALA A 288 3.36 17.19 20.36
CA ALA A 288 2.84 18.54 20.57
C ALA A 288 2.56 19.25 19.24
N LYS A 289 3.45 19.12 18.25
CA LYS A 289 3.26 19.73 16.93
C LYS A 289 2.06 19.14 16.19
N ILE A 290 1.85 17.81 16.21
CA ILE A 290 0.68 17.16 15.58
C ILE A 290 -0.61 17.64 16.22
N ARG A 291 -0.65 17.66 17.55
CA ARG A 291 -1.79 18.16 18.31
C ARG A 291 -2.14 19.60 17.92
N ASN A 292 -1.13 20.47 17.86
CA ASN A 292 -1.31 21.86 17.46
C ASN A 292 -1.78 22.02 16.00
N GLU A 293 -1.24 21.24 15.06
CA GLU A 293 -1.71 21.26 13.67
C GLU A 293 -3.17 20.82 13.58
N VAL A 294 -3.53 19.72 14.23
CA VAL A 294 -4.91 19.20 14.24
C VAL A 294 -5.87 20.24 14.81
N ASP A 295 -5.53 20.86 15.94
CA ASP A 295 -6.34 21.90 16.58
C ASP A 295 -6.49 23.14 15.70
N SER A 296 -5.41 23.56 15.03
CA SER A 296 -5.42 24.73 14.16
C SER A 296 -6.22 24.51 12.87
N VAL A 297 -6.16 23.30 12.30
CA VAL A 297 -6.80 22.96 11.03
C VAL A 297 -8.27 22.59 11.21
N LEU A 298 -8.61 21.86 12.27
CA LEU A 298 -9.97 21.36 12.49
C LEU A 298 -10.78 22.20 13.48
N GLY A 299 -10.12 22.85 14.44
CA GLY A 299 -10.81 23.47 15.57
C GLY A 299 -11.75 22.48 16.26
N GLY A 300 -12.98 22.92 16.54
CA GLY A 300 -14.04 22.09 17.13
C GLY A 300 -14.87 21.28 16.13
N GLU A 301 -14.62 21.40 14.82
CA GLU A 301 -15.44 20.77 13.78
C GLU A 301 -14.88 19.41 13.36
N PRO A 302 -15.73 18.42 13.01
CA PRO A 302 -15.26 17.18 12.41
C PRO A 302 -14.43 17.40 11.14
N ILE A 303 -13.54 16.46 10.83
CA ILE A 303 -12.76 16.49 9.60
C ILE A 303 -13.66 16.44 8.36
N ARG A 304 -13.35 17.30 7.38
CA ARG A 304 -13.92 17.31 6.03
C ARG A 304 -12.82 17.07 5.01
N PHE A 305 -13.20 16.71 3.79
CA PHE A 305 -12.24 16.41 2.72
C PHE A 305 -11.27 17.56 2.45
N GLU A 306 -11.75 18.80 2.51
CA GLU A 306 -10.95 20.01 2.24
C GLU A 306 -9.80 20.16 3.24
N HIS A 307 -10.01 19.69 4.47
CA HIS A 307 -9.00 19.76 5.54
C HIS A 307 -7.80 18.85 5.27
N LEU A 308 -7.89 17.85 4.38
CA LEU A 308 -6.78 16.93 4.08
C LEU A 308 -5.61 17.62 3.39
N SER A 309 -5.87 18.71 2.65
CA SER A 309 -4.84 19.48 1.93
C SER A 309 -3.93 20.30 2.85
N ASN A 310 -4.38 20.63 4.07
CA ASN A 310 -3.71 21.54 5.00
C ASN A 310 -2.97 20.84 6.15
N LYS A 311 -2.70 19.53 6.06
CA LYS A 311 -2.07 18.72 7.13
C LYS A 311 -0.61 18.39 6.82
N GLN A 312 0.23 19.41 6.73
CA GLN A 312 1.61 19.23 6.28
C GLN A 312 2.42 18.35 7.24
N LEU A 313 2.20 18.49 8.54
CA LEU A 313 2.90 17.73 9.56
C LEU A 313 2.39 16.29 9.67
N VAL A 314 1.07 16.04 9.65
CA VAL A 314 0.57 14.64 9.61
C VAL A 314 1.11 13.92 8.37
N VAL A 315 1.14 14.59 7.21
CA VAL A 315 1.78 14.07 6.00
C VAL A 315 3.27 13.77 6.23
N ALA A 316 4.00 14.69 6.86
CA ALA A 316 5.42 14.51 7.18
C ALA A 316 5.67 13.33 8.13
N VAL A 317 4.81 13.16 9.14
CA VAL A 317 4.86 12.07 10.12
C VAL A 317 4.60 10.72 9.45
N LEU A 318 3.60 10.64 8.57
CA LEU A 318 3.33 9.43 7.78
C LEU A 318 4.52 9.08 6.87
N ARG A 319 5.08 10.08 6.17
CA ARG A 319 6.26 9.90 5.30
C ARG A 319 7.48 9.42 6.08
N GLU A 320 7.75 10.02 7.24
CA GLU A 320 8.86 9.65 8.12
C GLU A 320 8.65 8.28 8.75
N SER A 321 7.42 7.93 9.14
CA SER A 321 7.09 6.60 9.66
C SER A 321 7.36 5.52 8.61
N LEU A 322 6.91 5.72 7.37
CA LEU A 322 7.20 4.80 6.27
C LEU A 322 8.68 4.77 5.87
N ARG A 323 9.45 5.84 6.12
CA ARG A 323 10.90 5.84 5.90
C ARG A 323 11.61 5.02 6.98
N VAL A 324 11.26 5.23 8.25
CA VAL A 324 11.97 4.65 9.41
C VAL A 324 11.47 3.25 9.72
N THR A 325 10.19 2.94 9.57
CA THR A 325 9.59 1.63 9.86
C THR A 325 8.48 1.32 8.86
N PRO A 326 8.81 1.07 7.58
CA PRO A 326 7.79 0.66 6.62
C PRO A 326 7.22 -0.70 6.99
N SER A 327 5.89 -0.87 6.88
CA SER A 327 5.23 -2.19 7.04
C SER A 327 5.77 -3.20 6.02
N ILE A 328 6.18 -2.76 4.83
CA ILE A 328 6.89 -3.56 3.83
C ILE A 328 8.25 -2.93 3.55
N GLY A 329 9.31 -3.53 4.10
CA GLY A 329 10.67 -2.99 4.01
C GLY A 329 11.50 -3.49 2.84
N GLN A 330 10.97 -4.37 1.99
CA GLN A 330 11.72 -4.97 0.88
C GLN A 330 10.86 -5.21 -0.36
N LEU A 331 11.49 -5.17 -1.53
CA LEU A 331 10.88 -5.49 -2.82
C LEU A 331 11.68 -6.61 -3.48
N ASN A 332 11.01 -7.57 -4.13
CA ASN A 332 11.67 -8.67 -4.79
C ASN A 332 11.51 -8.56 -6.30
N VAL A 333 12.64 -8.59 -7.01
CA VAL A 333 12.71 -8.56 -8.48
C VAL A 333 13.61 -9.68 -8.99
N THR A 334 13.51 -10.01 -10.26
CA THR A 334 14.36 -11.00 -10.94
C THR A 334 14.59 -10.53 -12.38
N PRO A 335 15.79 -10.75 -12.95
CA PRO A 335 16.09 -10.23 -14.28
C PRO A 335 15.46 -11.10 -15.38
N HIS A 336 15.07 -10.47 -16.49
CA HIS A 336 14.51 -11.17 -17.67
C HIS A 336 15.54 -12.13 -18.31
N LYS A 337 16.83 -11.80 -18.18
CA LYS A 337 18.00 -12.53 -18.70
C LYS A 337 19.19 -12.34 -17.75
N ASP A 338 20.36 -12.87 -18.09
CA ASP A 338 21.58 -12.54 -17.36
C ASP A 338 21.87 -11.03 -17.48
N GLU A 339 22.01 -10.35 -16.35
CA GLU A 339 22.18 -8.90 -16.27
C GLU A 339 23.45 -8.55 -15.49
N VAL A 340 24.15 -7.49 -15.90
CA VAL A 340 25.32 -6.97 -15.18
C VAL A 340 24.97 -5.63 -14.55
N VAL A 341 25.21 -5.49 -13.24
CA VAL A 341 24.86 -4.30 -12.46
C VAL A 341 26.06 -3.70 -11.73
N GLY A 342 25.91 -2.49 -11.20
CA GLY A 342 26.95 -1.82 -10.41
C GLY A 342 28.11 -1.36 -11.27
N ASP A 343 27.81 -0.65 -12.37
CA ASP A 343 28.78 -0.20 -13.38
C ASP A 343 29.55 -1.35 -14.07
N GLY A 344 28.86 -2.45 -14.39
CA GLY A 344 29.48 -3.58 -15.08
C GLY A 344 30.26 -4.54 -14.16
N LYS A 345 30.15 -4.40 -12.84
CA LYS A 345 30.92 -5.19 -11.87
C LYS A 345 30.30 -6.56 -11.58
N TYR A 346 29.00 -6.64 -11.35
CA TYR A 346 28.36 -7.83 -10.78
C TYR A 346 27.41 -8.50 -11.75
N LEU A 347 27.60 -9.80 -12.00
CA LEU A 347 26.69 -10.61 -12.80
C LEU A 347 25.55 -11.16 -11.94
N ILE A 348 24.31 -10.91 -12.35
CA ILE A 348 23.11 -11.53 -11.78
C ILE A 348 22.51 -12.45 -12.84
N LYS A 349 22.45 -13.75 -12.52
CA LYS A 349 21.91 -14.76 -13.43
C LYS A 349 20.39 -14.68 -13.53
N LYS A 350 19.85 -15.01 -14.72
CA LYS A 350 18.41 -15.19 -14.91
C LYS A 350 17.82 -16.10 -13.83
N GLY A 351 16.67 -15.70 -13.27
CA GLY A 351 15.99 -16.45 -12.21
C GLY A 351 16.52 -16.22 -10.81
N THR A 352 17.65 -15.51 -10.64
CA THR A 352 18.11 -15.07 -9.32
C THR A 352 17.10 -14.09 -8.73
N THR A 353 16.68 -14.31 -7.48
CA THR A 353 15.89 -13.31 -6.76
C THR A 353 16.82 -12.20 -6.27
N VAL A 354 16.49 -10.96 -6.60
CA VAL A 354 17.12 -9.77 -6.05
C VAL A 354 16.16 -9.14 -5.04
N ILE A 355 16.57 -9.08 -3.77
CA ILE A 355 15.86 -8.40 -2.68
C ILE A 355 16.40 -6.97 -2.60
N VAL A 356 15.55 -6.00 -2.90
CA VAL A 356 15.83 -4.58 -2.70
C VAL A 356 15.45 -4.22 -1.28
N LEU A 357 16.42 -3.90 -0.44
CA LEU A 357 16.23 -3.51 0.96
C LEU A 357 15.74 -2.05 1.03
N ALA A 358 14.51 -1.83 0.58
CA ALA A 358 13.89 -0.50 0.46
C ALA A 358 13.91 0.30 1.78
N ALA A 359 13.74 -0.38 2.92
CA ALA A 359 13.84 0.23 4.24
C ALA A 359 15.25 0.79 4.51
N ASP A 360 16.30 0.06 4.14
CA ASP A 360 17.69 0.50 4.35
C ASP A 360 18.08 1.58 3.35
N ILE A 361 17.61 1.49 2.11
CA ILE A 361 17.79 2.53 1.08
C ILE A 361 17.16 3.87 1.50
N GLY A 362 15.98 3.83 2.14
CA GLY A 362 15.30 5.01 2.66
C GLY A 362 15.90 5.57 3.95
N ARG A 363 16.72 4.77 4.67
CA ARG A 363 17.37 5.16 5.91
C ARG A 363 18.82 5.56 5.63
N ASP A 364 19.08 6.87 5.51
CA ASP A 364 20.44 7.39 5.65
C ASP A 364 21.03 6.91 6.99
N PRO A 365 22.25 6.32 7.01
CA PRO A 365 22.95 5.92 8.23
C PRO A 365 23.09 7.01 9.30
N THR A 366 23.04 8.31 8.92
CA THR A 366 23.09 9.43 9.87
C THR A 366 21.72 9.87 10.40
N ALA A 367 20.64 9.25 9.93
CA ALA A 367 19.25 9.64 10.17
C ALA A 367 18.37 8.48 10.69
N GLU A 368 18.90 7.63 11.58
CA GLU A 368 18.13 6.57 12.26
C GLU A 368 17.06 7.13 13.23
N THR A 369 17.18 8.39 13.65
CA THR A 369 16.20 9.08 14.51
C THR A 369 14.95 9.49 13.74
N PHE A 370 13.77 9.31 14.32
CA PHE A 370 12.49 9.79 13.76
C PHE A 370 12.40 11.33 13.83
N LYS A 371 12.46 12.03 12.68
CA LYS A 371 12.34 13.51 12.62
C LYS A 371 11.49 13.94 11.41
N PRO A 372 10.18 14.18 11.61
CA PRO A 372 9.27 14.57 10.53
C PRO A 372 9.62 15.91 9.86
N ASP A 373 10.31 16.84 10.52
CA ASP A 373 10.64 18.15 9.93
C ASP A 373 11.49 18.07 8.64
N ARG A 374 12.16 16.93 8.40
CA ARG A 374 12.89 16.67 7.14
C ARG A 374 11.96 16.42 5.95
N MET A 375 10.69 16.12 6.23
CA MET A 375 9.67 15.80 5.23
C MET A 375 8.83 17.02 4.83
N LEU A 376 9.09 18.18 5.43
CA LEU A 376 8.39 19.46 5.23
C LEU A 376 9.12 20.38 4.23
N ASP A 377 8.47 21.48 3.87
CA ASP A 377 9.05 22.64 3.15
C ASP A 377 9.75 22.31 1.83
N GLY A 378 9.30 21.27 1.11
CA GLY A 378 9.96 20.84 -0.11
C GLY A 378 11.31 20.14 0.12
N LYS A 379 11.77 19.96 1.36
CA LYS A 379 13.04 19.27 1.70
C LYS A 379 13.00 17.79 1.29
N PHE A 380 11.83 17.16 1.39
CA PHE A 380 11.61 15.81 0.88
C PHE A 380 11.80 15.76 -0.62
N GLU A 381 11.12 16.65 -1.36
CA GLU A 381 11.14 16.70 -2.81
C GLU A 381 12.51 17.16 -3.37
N ALA A 382 13.21 18.05 -2.67
CA ALA A 382 14.53 18.56 -3.03
C ALA A 382 15.66 17.59 -2.70
N SER A 383 15.37 16.48 -2.02
CA SER A 383 16.38 15.52 -1.61
C SER A 383 16.97 14.79 -2.83
N PRO A 384 18.24 15.06 -3.23
CA PRO A 384 18.82 14.49 -4.46
C PRO A 384 18.97 12.97 -4.36
N VAL A 385 19.15 12.55 -3.12
CA VAL A 385 19.02 11.24 -2.49
C VAL A 385 18.80 11.65 -1.03
N GLY A 386 17.84 11.10 -0.29
CA GLY A 386 17.70 11.32 1.16
C GLY A 386 19.03 11.18 1.89
N PHE A 387 19.84 12.25 1.95
CA PHE A 387 21.22 12.31 2.40
C PHE A 387 22.15 11.17 1.91
N ILE A 388 22.86 11.38 0.80
CA ILE A 388 24.22 10.84 0.63
C ILE A 388 25.14 11.99 0.23
N ALA A 389 25.89 12.51 1.20
CA ALA A 389 27.18 13.11 0.90
C ALA A 389 28.07 12.00 0.31
N HIS A 390 28.74 12.29 -0.82
CA HIS A 390 29.74 11.46 -1.54
C HIS A 390 29.31 10.71 -2.80
N VAL A 391 28.52 11.32 -3.68
CA VAL A 391 28.63 11.02 -5.12
C VAL A 391 29.02 12.30 -5.87
N ARG A 392 30.31 12.39 -6.24
CA ARG A 392 30.81 13.40 -7.19
C ARG A 392 30.40 12.97 -8.60
N GLY A 393 29.46 13.69 -9.21
CA GLY A 393 29.12 13.57 -10.63
C GLY A 393 27.94 14.48 -11.01
N PRO A 394 27.90 15.05 -12.23
CA PRO A 394 26.83 15.95 -12.63
C PRO A 394 25.51 15.18 -12.84
N LEU A 395 24.48 15.53 -12.08
CA LEU A 395 23.11 15.06 -12.26
C LEU A 395 22.46 15.81 -13.44
N HIS A 396 21.85 15.06 -14.36
CA HIS A 396 21.26 15.57 -15.60
C HIS A 396 19.95 16.36 -15.35
N PRO A 397 19.65 17.46 -16.08
CA PRO A 397 18.68 18.49 -15.64
C PRO A 397 17.18 18.18 -15.79
N ASN A 398 16.76 17.02 -16.31
CA ASN A 398 15.37 16.82 -16.78
C ASN A 398 14.58 15.71 -16.07
N VAL A 399 14.77 15.47 -14.76
CA VAL A 399 13.88 14.56 -14.01
C VAL A 399 12.78 15.36 -13.32
N ILE A 400 11.60 15.31 -13.91
CA ILE A 400 10.36 15.93 -13.43
C ILE A 400 10.00 15.43 -12.02
N LYS A 401 9.57 16.41 -11.21
CA LYS A 401 9.16 16.38 -9.79
C LYS A 401 8.10 15.31 -9.49
N THR A 402 8.41 14.34 -8.62
CA THR A 402 7.52 13.74 -7.58
C THR A 402 8.27 12.60 -6.85
N GLN A 403 8.52 12.75 -5.55
CA GLN A 403 9.13 11.79 -4.60
C GLN A 403 10.61 11.37 -4.87
N PRO A 404 11.50 11.35 -3.85
CA PRO A 404 12.85 10.82 -4.00
C PRO A 404 12.84 9.35 -4.43
N LYS A 405 13.70 8.99 -5.39
CA LYS A 405 13.84 7.59 -5.87
C LYS A 405 14.28 6.59 -4.79
N SER A 406 14.70 7.07 -3.63
CA SER A 406 15.08 6.27 -2.46
C SER A 406 13.92 5.99 -1.50
N TRP A 407 12.74 6.62 -1.68
CA TRP A 407 11.57 6.42 -0.85
C TRP A 407 10.58 5.49 -1.55
N LEU A 408 10.62 4.19 -1.21
CA LEU A 408 9.91 3.12 -1.93
C LEU A 408 8.87 2.33 -1.09
N PRO A 409 8.12 2.93 -0.15
CA PRO A 409 7.20 2.16 0.71
C PRO A 409 5.99 1.59 -0.05
N PHE A 410 5.74 2.07 -1.27
CA PHE A 410 4.64 1.63 -2.13
C PHE A 410 5.13 0.86 -3.37
N GLY A 411 6.37 0.36 -3.37
CA GLY A 411 6.92 -0.38 -4.50
C GLY A 411 7.37 0.50 -5.66
N ASN A 412 7.41 -0.07 -6.86
CA ASN A 412 7.97 0.56 -8.05
C ASN A 412 7.20 0.18 -9.32
N GLY A 413 7.17 1.11 -10.28
CA GLY A 413 6.72 0.84 -11.65
C GLY A 413 5.25 0.46 -11.77
N ALA A 414 4.93 -0.34 -12.78
CA ALA A 414 3.57 -0.83 -13.04
C ALA A 414 3.08 -1.81 -11.96
N ARG A 415 4.00 -2.41 -11.19
CA ARG A 415 3.68 -3.28 -10.04
C ARG A 415 3.67 -2.54 -8.70
N ALA A 416 3.68 -1.21 -8.70
CA ALA A 416 3.53 -0.40 -7.50
C ALA A 416 2.14 -0.60 -6.84
N CYS A 417 2.02 -0.19 -5.59
CA CYS A 417 0.78 -0.30 -4.83
C CYS A 417 -0.34 0.54 -5.47
N ILE A 418 -1.29 -0.16 -6.09
CA ILE A 418 -2.53 0.44 -6.62
C ILE A 418 -3.35 1.13 -5.53
N GLY A 419 -3.36 0.58 -4.32
CA GLY A 419 -4.07 1.11 -3.15
C GLY A 419 -3.39 2.28 -2.46
N ARG A 420 -2.27 2.81 -2.96
CA ARG A 420 -1.53 3.90 -2.30
C ARG A 420 -2.41 5.11 -1.98
N PRO A 421 -3.22 5.66 -2.91
CA PRO A 421 -4.08 6.82 -2.61
C PRO A 421 -5.13 6.52 -1.53
N PHE A 422 -5.67 5.30 -1.54
CA PHE A 422 -6.65 4.82 -0.57
C PHE A 422 -6.07 4.78 0.84
N ALA A 423 -4.96 4.06 1.02
CA ALA A 423 -4.30 3.93 2.32
C ALA A 423 -3.80 5.29 2.85
N TRP A 424 -3.36 6.17 1.95
CA TRP A 424 -2.93 7.51 2.32
C TRP A 424 -4.08 8.37 2.86
N GLN A 425 -5.23 8.35 2.17
CA GLN A 425 -6.41 9.10 2.62
C GLN A 425 -6.93 8.54 3.94
N GLU A 426 -7.10 7.22 4.05
CA GLU A 426 -7.55 6.57 5.28
C GLU A 426 -6.66 6.96 6.47
N ALA A 427 -5.34 6.90 6.30
CA ALA A 427 -4.41 7.22 7.38
C ALA A 427 -4.45 8.71 7.79
N LEU A 428 -4.60 9.62 6.83
CA LEU A 428 -4.76 11.05 7.12
C LEU A 428 -6.03 11.34 7.92
N ILE A 429 -7.15 10.71 7.54
CA ILE A 429 -8.43 10.85 8.25
C ILE A 429 -8.28 10.25 9.66
N ALA A 430 -7.71 9.04 9.77
CA ALA A 430 -7.57 8.33 11.04
C ALA A 430 -6.74 9.13 12.03
N ILE A 431 -5.50 9.51 11.68
CA ILE A 431 -4.61 10.26 12.57
C ILE A 431 -5.22 11.60 12.96
N ALA A 432 -5.76 12.36 12.00
CA ALA A 432 -6.35 13.66 12.31
C ALA A 432 -7.56 13.54 13.26
N THR A 433 -8.45 12.58 13.04
CA THR A 433 -9.65 12.38 13.87
C THR A 433 -9.28 11.88 15.27
N ILE A 434 -8.34 10.94 15.35
CA ILE A 434 -7.86 10.34 16.60
C ILE A 434 -7.19 11.40 17.49
N PHE A 435 -6.27 12.21 16.96
CA PHE A 435 -5.60 13.28 17.71
C PHE A 435 -6.53 14.47 18.01
N GLN A 436 -7.62 14.65 17.25
CA GLN A 436 -8.64 15.63 17.60
C GLN A 436 -9.40 15.21 18.86
N LYS A 437 -9.66 13.91 19.04
CA LYS A 437 -10.49 13.40 20.13
C LYS A 437 -9.71 13.07 21.40
N PHE A 438 -8.48 12.57 21.28
CA PHE A 438 -7.76 11.98 22.40
C PHE A 438 -6.37 12.58 22.60
N ASP A 439 -5.95 12.61 23.86
CA ASP A 439 -4.54 12.61 24.24
C ASP A 439 -4.11 11.15 24.56
N PHE A 440 -2.82 10.82 24.43
CA PHE A 440 -2.33 9.44 24.60
C PHE A 440 -1.28 9.32 25.68
N ARG A 441 -1.31 8.19 26.39
CA ARG A 441 -0.29 7.77 27.35
C ARG A 441 0.15 6.33 27.05
N PRO A 442 1.45 6.03 26.95
CA PRO A 442 1.89 4.65 26.76
C PRO A 442 1.49 3.81 27.97
N SER A 443 1.12 2.53 27.78
CA SER A 443 0.88 1.63 28.91
C SER A 443 2.16 1.35 29.70
N ASP A 444 3.30 1.29 29.00
CA ASP A 444 4.63 1.15 29.56
C ASP A 444 5.54 2.29 29.05
N GLU A 445 5.91 3.21 29.95
CA GLU A 445 6.82 4.32 29.62
C GLU A 445 8.24 3.86 29.26
N SER A 446 8.64 2.65 29.66
CA SER A 446 9.94 2.07 29.34
C SER A 446 9.97 1.34 27.99
N TYR A 447 8.81 1.21 27.33
CA TYR A 447 8.69 0.50 26.06
C TYR A 447 9.66 1.04 25.01
N THR A 448 10.45 0.14 24.45
CA THR A 448 11.31 0.41 23.30
C THR A 448 10.77 -0.34 22.11
N LEU A 449 10.56 0.37 20.99
CA LEU A 449 9.99 -0.20 19.77
C LEU A 449 10.71 -1.48 19.35
N GLN A 450 9.99 -2.59 19.47
CA GLN A 450 10.38 -3.90 18.96
C GLN A 450 9.59 -4.20 17.70
N LEU A 451 10.17 -4.97 16.78
CA LEU A 451 9.54 -5.34 15.52
C LEU A 451 9.07 -6.79 15.58
N LYS A 452 7.84 -7.03 15.15
CA LYS A 452 7.31 -8.37 14.83
C LYS A 452 7.15 -8.46 13.33
N GLN A 453 7.62 -9.56 12.74
CA GLN A 453 7.54 -9.80 11.30
C GLN A 453 6.66 -11.02 10.99
N THR A 454 5.69 -10.82 10.11
CA THR A 454 4.87 -11.85 9.44
C THR A 454 5.07 -11.67 7.93
N LEU A 455 4.00 -11.44 7.17
CA LEU A 455 4.11 -10.93 5.80
C LEU A 455 4.60 -9.47 5.82
N THR A 456 4.20 -8.70 6.83
CA THR A 456 4.58 -7.30 7.05
C THR A 456 5.29 -7.12 8.41
N LEU A 457 5.76 -5.90 8.67
CA LEU A 457 6.30 -5.46 9.95
C LEU A 457 5.26 -4.69 10.75
N LYS A 458 5.27 -4.88 12.07
CA LYS A 458 4.47 -4.10 13.03
C LYS A 458 5.19 -3.92 14.36
N PRO A 459 4.82 -2.92 15.17
CA PRO A 459 5.26 -2.82 16.56
C PRO A 459 4.90 -4.11 17.32
N LYS A 460 5.87 -4.71 17.99
CA LYS A 460 5.66 -5.86 18.87
C LYS A 460 5.27 -5.35 20.25
N ASP A 461 4.16 -5.84 20.79
CA ASP A 461 3.71 -5.62 22.17
C ASP A 461 3.65 -4.13 22.56
N PHE A 462 3.28 -3.27 21.61
CA PHE A 462 3.07 -1.83 21.84
C PHE A 462 1.60 -1.58 22.18
N THR A 463 1.33 -1.02 23.35
CA THR A 463 -0.03 -0.67 23.82
C THR A 463 -0.07 0.74 24.39
N PHE A 464 -1.25 1.35 24.39
CA PHE A 464 -1.47 2.69 24.96
C PHE A 464 -2.87 2.90 25.51
N HIS A 465 -3.04 4.00 26.22
CA HIS A 465 -4.33 4.52 26.68
C HIS A 465 -4.71 5.76 25.87
N ALA A 466 -5.99 5.88 25.51
CA ALA A 466 -6.57 7.04 24.84
C ALA A 466 -7.45 7.83 25.82
N ILE A 467 -7.05 9.06 26.11
CA ILE A 467 -7.67 9.94 27.11
C ILE A 467 -8.54 10.98 26.39
N PRO A 468 -9.88 10.96 26.54
CA PRO A 468 -10.74 11.93 25.86
C PRO A 468 -10.36 13.37 26.21
N ARG A 469 -10.18 14.21 25.20
CA ARG A 469 -9.84 15.63 25.37
C ARG A 469 -11.07 16.42 25.82
N LYS A 470 -10.87 17.38 26.74
CA LYS A 470 -11.93 18.31 27.16
C LYS A 470 -12.33 19.19 25.97
N GLY A 471 -13.63 19.24 25.66
CA GLY A 471 -14.15 20.05 24.57
C GLY A 471 -13.90 19.50 23.16
N ALA A 472 -13.41 18.26 23.04
CA ALA A 472 -13.33 17.60 21.74
C ALA A 472 -14.73 17.39 21.12
N PRO A 473 -14.83 17.39 19.78
CA PRO A 473 -16.10 17.16 19.11
C PRO A 473 -16.76 15.85 19.55
N SER A 474 -18.09 15.89 19.63
CA SER A 474 -18.89 14.67 19.72
C SER A 474 -18.97 14.05 18.33
N PHE A 475 -18.61 12.78 18.22
CA PHE A 475 -18.78 12.01 17.00
C PHE A 475 -20.13 11.31 17.09
N SER A 476 -21.08 11.64 16.23
CA SER A 476 -22.22 10.77 15.97
C SER A 476 -21.84 9.80 14.85
N VAL A 477 -22.19 8.52 14.95
CA VAL A 477 -22.23 7.66 13.77
C VAL A 477 -23.21 8.34 12.81
N ALA A 478 -22.70 8.98 11.76
CA ALA A 478 -23.57 9.53 10.74
C ALA A 478 -24.43 8.37 10.25
N ALA A 479 -25.76 8.53 10.28
CA ALA A 479 -26.62 7.58 9.61
C ALA A 479 -26.09 7.45 8.18
N ALA A 480 -25.67 6.24 7.81
CA ALA A 480 -25.08 5.92 6.51
C ALA A 480 -25.81 6.72 5.44
N SER A 481 -25.06 7.49 4.67
CA SER A 481 -25.54 8.47 3.70
C SER A 481 -26.67 7.91 2.83
N THR A 482 -27.91 8.17 3.24
CA THR A 482 -29.09 8.25 2.37
C THR A 482 -29.30 9.68 1.89
N GLN A 483 -28.32 10.57 2.08
CA GLN A 483 -28.24 11.80 1.31
C GLN A 483 -27.75 11.46 -0.10
N ALA A 484 -28.69 10.98 -0.91
CA ALA A 484 -28.80 11.49 -2.26
C ALA A 484 -28.94 13.02 -2.10
N SER A 485 -27.81 13.73 -2.20
CA SER A 485 -27.83 15.17 -2.36
C SER A 485 -28.57 15.43 -3.66
N SER A 486 -29.85 15.73 -3.54
CA SER A 486 -30.67 16.41 -4.56
C SER A 486 -30.21 17.86 -4.68
N GLU A 487 -28.90 18.08 -4.82
CA GLU A 487 -28.45 19.26 -5.53
C GLU A 487 -28.72 18.94 -7.00
N SER A 488 -29.83 19.48 -7.48
CA SER A 488 -30.12 19.63 -8.90
C SER A 488 -28.93 20.33 -9.54
N THR A 489 -27.98 19.53 -10.01
CA THR A 489 -27.04 19.98 -11.03
C THR A 489 -27.93 20.44 -12.17
N PRO A 490 -27.88 21.72 -12.59
CA PRO A 490 -28.67 22.13 -13.74
C PRO A 490 -28.25 21.20 -14.87
N GLU A 491 -29.22 20.46 -15.38
CA GLU A 491 -29.07 19.53 -16.48
C GLU A 491 -28.47 20.33 -17.64
N LYS A 492 -27.14 20.28 -17.78
CA LYS A 492 -26.48 20.80 -18.96
C LYS A 492 -26.91 19.84 -20.07
N LYS A 493 -27.94 20.25 -20.81
CA LYS A 493 -28.32 19.64 -22.08
C LYS A 493 -27.04 19.31 -22.83
N ALA A 494 -26.83 18.03 -23.09
CA ALA A 494 -25.90 17.63 -24.13
C ALA A 494 -26.37 18.34 -25.41
N ILE A 495 -25.60 19.34 -25.83
CA ILE A 495 -25.77 19.89 -27.16
C ILE A 495 -25.27 18.79 -28.08
N ASP A 496 -26.17 18.15 -28.82
CA ASP A 496 -25.80 17.30 -29.95
C ASP A 496 -24.84 18.12 -30.83
N GLY A 497 -23.59 17.67 -30.87
CA GLY A 497 -22.50 18.43 -31.46
C GLY A 497 -22.75 18.66 -32.93
N ASP A 498 -22.97 19.92 -33.30
CA ASP A 498 -22.73 20.36 -34.66
C ASP A 498 -21.26 20.11 -35.01
N SER A 499 -21.01 19.56 -36.19
CA SER A 499 -19.74 18.98 -36.62
C SER A 499 -18.67 20.01 -37.02
N SER A 500 -18.82 21.26 -36.59
CA SER A 500 -18.13 22.45 -37.12
C SER A 500 -17.00 23.02 -36.22
N GLY A 501 -16.74 22.44 -35.04
CA GLY A 501 -15.70 22.92 -34.09
C GLY A 501 -14.27 22.39 -34.32
N ILE A 502 -13.27 23.10 -33.76
CA ILE A 502 -11.85 22.71 -33.83
C ILE A 502 -11.62 21.42 -33.01
N PRO A 503 -10.89 20.42 -33.54
CA PRO A 503 -10.62 19.18 -32.80
C PRO A 503 -9.69 19.43 -31.60
N LEU A 504 -10.14 19.03 -30.40
CA LEU A 504 -9.32 19.04 -29.18
C LEU A 504 -8.76 17.64 -28.91
N TYR A 505 -7.43 17.54 -28.84
CA TYR A 505 -6.72 16.33 -28.43
C TYR A 505 -6.15 16.53 -27.03
N VAL A 506 -6.63 15.75 -26.06
CA VAL A 506 -6.09 15.74 -24.69
C VAL A 506 -5.27 14.46 -24.52
N LEU A 507 -3.95 14.61 -24.62
CA LEU A 507 -3.01 13.51 -24.39
C LEU A 507 -2.74 13.39 -22.90
N TYR A 508 -2.88 12.18 -22.35
CA TYR A 508 -2.55 11.89 -20.96
C TYR A 508 -1.72 10.61 -20.85
N GLY A 509 -0.80 10.61 -19.91
CA GLY A 509 0.03 9.45 -19.58
C GLY A 509 0.36 9.48 -18.11
N SER A 510 -0.16 8.53 -17.34
CA SER A 510 0.26 8.31 -15.96
C SER A 510 0.20 6.82 -15.64
N ASN A 511 1.11 6.36 -14.81
CA ASN A 511 1.10 5.01 -14.24
C ASN A 511 -0.04 4.80 -13.21
N THR A 512 -0.78 5.85 -12.85
CA THR A 512 -1.77 5.85 -11.76
C THR A 512 -3.19 6.23 -12.18
N GLY A 513 -3.46 6.45 -13.47
CA GLY A 513 -4.76 6.93 -13.97
C GLY A 513 -5.12 8.37 -13.54
N SER A 514 -4.25 9.06 -12.79
CA SER A 514 -4.46 10.41 -12.27
C SER A 514 -4.62 11.45 -13.40
N CYS A 515 -3.85 11.32 -14.48
CA CYS A 515 -3.94 12.22 -15.63
C CYS A 515 -5.15 11.91 -16.52
N GLU A 516 -5.73 10.70 -16.44
CA GLU A 516 -6.92 10.31 -17.20
C GLU A 516 -8.17 11.03 -16.72
N GLY A 517 -8.40 11.04 -15.40
CA GLY A 517 -9.56 11.75 -14.83
C GLY A 517 -9.51 13.27 -15.09
N PHE A 518 -8.33 13.87 -15.04
CA PHE A 518 -8.14 15.27 -15.41
C PHE A 518 -8.37 15.52 -16.90
N ALA A 519 -7.88 14.63 -17.76
CA ALA A 519 -8.12 14.70 -19.20
C ALA A 519 -9.61 14.57 -19.55
N GLN A 520 -10.32 13.67 -18.87
CA GLN A 520 -11.78 13.52 -18.98
C GLN A 520 -12.53 14.78 -18.50
N SER A 521 -12.07 15.44 -17.44
CA SER A 521 -12.64 16.71 -16.97
C SER A 521 -12.44 17.82 -18.01
N ILE A 522 -11.22 18.00 -18.53
CA ILE A 522 -10.92 18.98 -19.59
C ILE A 522 -11.79 18.72 -20.82
N ALA A 523 -11.89 17.45 -21.22
CA ALA A 523 -12.74 17.01 -22.32
C ALA A 523 -14.22 17.39 -22.12
N SER A 524 -14.76 17.13 -20.93
CA SER A 524 -16.16 17.43 -20.61
C SER A 524 -16.42 18.93 -20.51
N ASP A 525 -15.48 19.70 -19.97
CA ASP A 525 -15.60 21.15 -19.84
C ASP A 525 -15.46 21.87 -21.19
N ALA A 526 -14.64 21.33 -22.10
CA ALA A 526 -14.45 21.85 -23.46
C ALA A 526 -15.74 21.72 -24.30
N ALA A 527 -16.45 20.59 -24.20
CA ALA A 527 -17.74 20.39 -24.87
C ALA A 527 -18.81 21.40 -24.39
N GLY A 528 -18.70 21.87 -23.14
CA GLY A 528 -19.60 22.89 -22.58
C GLY A 528 -19.32 24.33 -23.04
N LYS A 529 -18.26 24.59 -23.81
CA LYS A 529 -17.84 25.95 -24.22
C LYS A 529 -18.04 26.27 -25.71
N GLY A 530 -18.78 25.44 -26.45
CA GLY A 530 -19.33 25.80 -27.77
C GLY A 530 -18.37 25.93 -28.96
N GLU A 531 -17.05 25.99 -28.74
CA GLU A 531 -16.05 26.18 -29.82
C GLU A 531 -15.22 24.92 -30.15
N LEU A 532 -15.36 23.84 -29.37
CA LEU A 532 -14.50 22.65 -29.45
C LEU A 532 -15.32 21.37 -29.66
N ARG A 533 -14.88 20.52 -30.59
CA ARG A 533 -15.53 19.24 -30.91
C ARG A 533 -15.29 18.20 -29.80
N ALA A 534 -16.24 17.28 -29.59
CA ALA A 534 -16.12 16.19 -28.63
C ALA A 534 -14.81 15.38 -28.84
N PRO A 535 -14.06 15.07 -27.76
CA PRO A 535 -12.72 14.51 -27.88
C PRO A 535 -12.70 13.03 -28.28
N SER A 536 -11.67 12.65 -29.03
CA SER A 536 -11.33 11.26 -29.34
C SER A 536 -10.24 10.79 -28.37
N PHE A 537 -10.49 9.72 -27.62
CA PHE A 537 -9.50 9.14 -26.70
C PHE A 537 -8.53 8.24 -27.46
N LEU A 538 -7.23 8.57 -27.47
CA LEU A 538 -6.17 7.74 -28.05
C LEU A 538 -5.21 7.29 -26.95
N SER A 539 -5.03 5.97 -26.82
CA SER A 539 -4.10 5.37 -25.87
C SER A 539 -2.64 5.34 -26.41
N PRO A 540 -1.61 5.26 -25.55
CA PRO A 540 -0.20 5.29 -25.98
C PRO A 540 0.22 4.29 -27.07
N PRO A 541 -0.27 3.03 -27.13
CA PRO A 541 0.15 2.07 -28.16
C PRO A 541 -0.25 2.47 -29.59
N SER A 542 -1.32 3.27 -29.74
CA SER A 542 -1.86 3.65 -31.05
C SER A 542 -1.03 4.70 -31.80
N PHE A 543 -0.13 5.41 -31.12
CA PHE A 543 0.70 6.45 -31.74
C PHE A 543 1.90 5.90 -32.51
N LEU A 544 2.45 4.76 -32.09
CA LEU A 544 3.66 4.21 -32.72
C LEU A 544 3.41 3.53 -34.07
N ASN A 545 2.14 3.30 -34.44
CA ASN A 545 1.74 2.55 -35.63
C ASN A 545 0.97 3.37 -36.67
N ASN A 546 0.81 4.69 -36.52
CA ASN A 546 0.04 5.50 -37.46
C ASN A 546 0.94 6.47 -38.24
N PRO A 547 1.19 6.23 -39.55
CA PRO A 547 2.11 7.04 -40.36
C PRO A 547 1.58 8.43 -40.75
N GLN A 548 0.45 8.87 -40.18
CA GLN A 548 -0.11 10.22 -40.39
C GLN A 548 0.02 11.16 -39.18
N TYR A 549 0.74 10.78 -38.12
CA TYR A 549 1.01 11.62 -36.95
C TYR A 549 2.50 11.87 -36.74
#